data_AF-A0A3D0C737-F1
#
_entry.id   AF-A0A3D0C737-F1
#
_cell.length_a   1.000
_cell.length_b   1.000
_cell.length_c   1.000
_cell.angle_alpha   90.00
_cell.angle_beta   90.00
_cell.angle_gamma   90.00
#
_symmetry.space_group_name_H-M   'P 1'
#
loop_
_entity.id
_entity.type
_entity.pdbx_description
1 polymer ?
#
loop_
_entity_poly.entity_id
_entity_poly.type
_entity_poly.pdbx_seq_one_letter_code
_entity_poly.pdbx_strand_id
1 'polypeptide(L)' 'LDEQRKTEWIDTESLQDFLDPNDSSKTIEGYPAPKRAIFIANA' A
#
# COMPACT_ATOMS: atom_id res chain seq x y z
N LEU A 1 4.94 4.37 -4.71
CA LEU A 1 3.62 3.97 -5.27
C LEU A 1 3.77 3.09 -6.51
N ASP A 2 4.98 2.60 -6.79
CA ASP A 2 5.31 1.98 -8.09
C ASP A 2 4.93 0.51 -8.17
N GLU A 3 5.03 -0.21 -7.03
CA GLU A 3 4.72 -1.63 -6.92
C GLU A 3 3.22 -1.93 -7.02
N GLN A 4 2.39 -1.20 -6.27
CA GLN A 4 0.94 -1.39 -6.23
C GLN A 4 0.25 -0.10 -6.68
N ARG A 5 -0.37 -0.15 -7.85
CA ARG A 5 -1.02 0.99 -8.50
C ARG A 5 -2.09 0.52 -9.48
N LYS A 6 -2.97 1.43 -9.88
CA LYS A 6 -3.89 1.24 -11.00
C LYS A 6 -3.12 1.02 -12.30
N THR A 7 -3.73 0.26 -13.20
CA THR A 7 -3.23 0.00 -14.56
C THR A 7 -4.43 -0.07 -15.52
N GLU A 8 -4.20 -0.08 -16.83
CA GLU A 8 -5.27 -0.26 -17.82
C GLU A 8 -6.10 -1.55 -17.63
N TRP A 9 -5.56 -2.53 -16.89
CA TRP A 9 -6.20 -3.83 -16.65
C TRP A 9 -6.96 -3.92 -15.33
N ILE A 10 -6.78 -2.94 -14.43
CA ILE A 10 -7.42 -2.88 -13.12
C ILE A 10 -7.98 -1.48 -12.93
N ASP A 11 -9.31 -1.36 -13.00
CA ASP A 11 -10.06 -0.10 -13.01
C ASP A 11 -10.64 0.29 -11.63
N THR A 12 -10.49 -0.58 -10.62
CA THR A 12 -10.90 -0.29 -9.24
C THR A 12 -9.83 0.47 -8.45
N GLU A 13 -10.15 0.87 -7.21
CA GLU A 13 -9.22 1.49 -6.27
C GLU A 13 -7.96 0.65 -6.01
N SER A 14 -6.85 1.32 -5.68
CA SER A 14 -5.54 0.73 -5.42
C SER A 14 -4.83 1.47 -4.28
N LEU A 15 -3.55 1.16 -4.02
CA LEU A 15 -2.81 1.63 -2.84
C LEU A 15 -2.92 3.15 -2.61
N GLN A 16 -2.79 3.95 -3.67
CA GLN A 16 -2.87 5.41 -3.55
C GLN A 16 -4.21 5.89 -2.99
N ASP A 17 -5.31 5.22 -3.33
CA ASP A 17 -6.66 5.57 -2.87
C ASP A 17 -6.85 5.27 -1.37
N PHE A 18 -6.01 4.40 -0.79
CA PHE A 18 -6.08 3.97 0.61
C PHE A 18 -5.08 4.66 1.54
N LEU A 19 -4.22 5.54 1.01
CA LEU A 19 -3.29 6.35 1.81
C LEU A 19 -3.89 7.71 2.15
N ASP A 20 -3.41 8.31 3.23
CA ASP A 20 -3.76 9.70 3.55
C ASP A 20 -3.24 10.61 2.41
N PRO A 21 -4.12 11.43 1.78
CA PRO A 21 -3.75 12.28 0.65
C PRO A 21 -2.72 13.36 1.02
N ASN A 22 -2.57 13.68 2.30
CA ASN A 22 -1.61 14.66 2.81
C ASN A 22 -0.37 14.00 3.43
N ASP A 23 -0.43 12.70 3.76
CA ASP A 23 0.65 11.97 4.43
C ASP A 23 0.69 10.49 4.00
N SER A 24 1.41 10.19 2.92
CA SER A 24 1.57 8.81 2.42
C SER A 24 2.26 7.83 3.39
N SER A 25 2.75 8.28 4.54
CA SER A 25 3.24 7.39 5.61
C SER A 25 2.10 6.75 6.42
N LYS A 26 0.84 7.16 6.17
CA LYS A 26 -0.37 6.68 6.82
C LYS A 26 -1.43 6.18 5.85
N THR A 27 -2.31 5.32 6.34
CA THR A 27 -3.57 4.95 5.68
C THR A 27 -4.59 6.08 5.83
N ILE A 28 -5.67 6.03 5.06
CA ILE A 28 -6.77 7.02 5.15
C ILE A 28 -7.47 7.03 6.51
N GLU A 29 -7.42 5.91 7.25
CA GLU A 29 -7.90 5.78 8.63
C GLU A 29 -6.90 6.29 9.69
N GLY A 30 -5.69 6.69 9.28
CA GLY A 30 -4.65 7.27 10.14
C GLY A 30 -3.64 6.28 10.75
N TYR A 31 -3.70 5.00 10.38
CA TYR A 31 -2.70 4.00 10.80
C TYR A 31 -1.41 4.11 9.98
N PRO A 32 -0.28 3.53 10.41
CA PRO A 32 0.92 3.45 9.57
C PRO A 32 0.63 2.77 8.23
N ALA A 33 1.17 3.31 7.13
CA ALA A 33 1.00 2.78 5.78
C ALA A 33 1.45 1.31 5.67
N PRO A 34 0.90 0.52 4.72
CA PRO A 34 1.22 -0.90 4.58
C PRO A 34 2.73 -1.16 4.45
N LYS A 35 3.25 -2.05 5.29
CA LYS A 35 4.64 -2.53 5.26
C LYS A 35 4.64 -4.06 5.15
N ARG A 36 5.45 -4.59 4.24
CA ARG A 36 5.57 -6.04 3.99
C ARG A 36 6.94 -6.51 4.46
N ALA A 37 6.99 -7.64 5.15
CA ALA A 37 8.22 -8.28 5.59
C ALA A 37 8.19 -9.75 5.16
N ILE A 38 9.36 -10.30 4.85
CA ILE A 38 9.54 -11.70 4.49
C ILE A 38 10.49 -12.30 5.52
N PHE A 39 10.09 -13.41 6.13
CA PHE A 39 10.90 -14.17 7.08
C PHE A 39 11.26 -15.52 6.48
N ILE A 40 12.52 -15.92 6.62
CA ILE A 40 13.02 -17.23 6.23
C ILE A 40 13.68 -17.82 7.47
N ALA A 41 13.36 -19.06 7.80
CA ALA A 41 13.90 -19.76 8.97
C ALA A 41 14.31 -21.19 8.58
N ASN A 42 15.36 -21.69 9.24
CA ASN A 42 15.76 -23.09 9.19
C ASN A 42 15.31 -23.80 10.47
N ALA A 43 15.17 -25.12 10.39
CA ALA A 43 14.82 -25.97 11.52
C ALA A 43 15.94 -26.07 12.56
#